data_AF-A0A4Z0ZPM1-F1
#
_entry.id   AF-A0A4Z0ZPM1-F1
#
_cell.length_a   1.000
_cell.length_b   1.000
_cell.length_c   1.000
_cell.angle_alpha   90.00
_cell.angle_beta   90.00
_cell.angle_gamma   90.00
#
_symmetry.space_group_name_H-M   'P 1'
#
loop_
_entity.id
_entity.type
_entity.pdbx_description
1 polymer ?
#
loop_
_entity_poly.entity_id
_entity_poly.type
_entity_poly.pdbx_seq_one_letter_code
_entity_poly.pdbx_strand_id
1 'polypeptide(L)'
;YYVLVSDSVMVSILIIAYYFYVKEKYLLFVLLSSLAILTKEPALFLLFPLGLAALFRKDWKKMIVVGSVLVIPVCWHLYLSYRFPNWRPGRLTDFILPFEGLISYMESIWSQLAAGSNVKELARLLSRFPLVVLFFLGVFLPFTGKLKKGWEFRISFLLVLFMVGTAGYYHFWSVYENVSRMFTLSIPILLLLMNEDKTIRKQEYILVTILILFLFLIKVLFISKQMNYQVGF
;
A
#
# COMPACT_ATOMS: atom_id res chain seq x y z
N TYR A 1 4.65 -2.60 -18.07
CA TYR A 1 4.10 -3.85 -17.49
C TYR A 1 4.92 -4.44 -16.32
N TYR A 2 6.03 -3.85 -15.87
CA TYR A 2 6.90 -4.47 -14.84
C TYR A 2 6.45 -4.33 -13.38
N VAL A 3 5.46 -3.48 -13.06
CA VAL A 3 5.26 -3.06 -11.66
C VAL A 3 4.29 -3.95 -10.86
N LEU A 4 3.36 -4.65 -11.52
CA LEU A 4 2.37 -5.54 -10.89
C LEU A 4 2.98 -6.87 -10.42
N VAL A 5 3.96 -7.41 -11.14
CA VAL A 5 4.58 -8.71 -10.82
C VAL A 5 5.27 -8.65 -9.46
N SER A 6 6.01 -7.58 -9.19
CA SER A 6 6.73 -7.41 -7.92
C SER A 6 5.77 -7.22 -6.72
N ASP A 7 4.61 -6.58 -6.90
CA ASP A 7 3.60 -6.46 -5.85
C ASP A 7 2.95 -7.82 -5.54
N SER A 8 2.59 -8.59 -6.57
CA SER A 8 2.04 -9.94 -6.40
C SER A 8 3.03 -10.90 -5.73
N VAL A 9 4.31 -10.82 -6.08
CA VAL A 9 5.38 -11.61 -5.45
C VAL A 9 5.53 -11.22 -3.98
N MET A 10 5.60 -9.92 -3.68
CA MET A 10 5.69 -9.42 -2.30
C MET A 10 4.50 -9.90 -1.45
N VAL A 11 3.27 -9.75 -1.95
CA VAL A 11 2.05 -10.20 -1.24
C VAL A 11 2.05 -11.72 -1.03
N SER A 12 2.44 -12.49 -2.05
CA SER A 12 2.50 -13.96 -1.96
C SER A 12 3.51 -14.41 -0.91
N ILE A 13 4.72 -13.83 -0.91
CA ILE A 13 5.76 -14.13 0.09
C ILE A 13 5.26 -13.77 1.50
N LEU A 14 4.57 -12.63 1.66
CA LEU A 14 4.01 -12.21 2.95
C LEU A 14 2.91 -13.14 3.45
N ILE A 15 2.02 -13.62 2.58
CA ILE A 15 0.98 -14.59 2.96
C ILE A 15 1.63 -15.90 3.44
N ILE A 16 2.65 -16.38 2.74
CA ILE A 16 3.40 -17.58 3.14
C ILE A 16 4.14 -17.33 4.45
N ALA A 17 4.76 -16.16 4.63
CA ALA A 17 5.41 -15.78 5.87
C ALA A 17 4.41 -15.77 7.04
N TYR A 18 3.24 -15.16 6.84
CA TYR A 18 2.16 -15.14 7.83
C TYR A 18 1.69 -16.55 8.21
N TYR A 19 1.58 -17.47 7.26
CA TYR A 19 1.29 -18.87 7.55
C TYR A 19 2.34 -19.50 8.47
N PHE A 20 3.63 -19.27 8.21
CA PHE A 20 4.71 -19.77 9.08
C PHE A 20 4.75 -19.10 10.46
N TYR A 21 4.35 -17.84 10.55
CA TYR A 21 4.16 -17.14 11.82
C TYR A 21 3.08 -17.81 12.68
N VAL A 22 1.93 -18.13 12.09
CA VAL A 22 0.83 -18.83 12.78
C VAL A 22 1.22 -20.26 13.18
N LYS A 23 2.05 -20.93 12.38
CA LYS A 23 2.59 -22.27 12.67
C LYS A 23 3.80 -22.28 13.62
N GLU A 24 4.15 -21.13 14.21
CA GLU A 24 5.30 -20.95 15.11
C GLU A 24 6.66 -21.33 14.50
N LYS A 25 6.75 -21.42 13.16
CA LYS A 25 8.02 -21.65 12.43
C LYS A 25 8.74 -20.32 12.22
N TYR A 26 9.23 -19.74 13.31
CA TYR A 26 9.75 -18.38 13.35
C TYR A 26 10.92 -18.11 12.38
N LEU A 27 11.83 -19.06 12.19
CA LEU A 27 12.97 -18.88 11.29
C LEU A 27 12.55 -18.67 9.82
N LEU A 28 11.58 -19.46 9.34
CA LEU A 28 11.03 -19.31 7.99
C LEU A 28 10.24 -18.01 7.84
N PHE A 29 9.49 -17.62 8.89
CA PHE A 29 8.82 -16.32 8.92
C PHE A 29 9.82 -15.16 8.78
N VAL A 30 10.93 -15.19 9.52
CA VAL A 30 11.95 -14.14 9.48
C VAL A 30 12.60 -14.03 8.11
N LEU A 31 13.02 -15.15 7.53
CA LEU A 31 13.65 -15.18 6.20
C LEU A 31 12.70 -14.65 5.10
N LEU A 32 11.47 -15.16 5.07
CA LEU A 32 10.50 -14.78 4.03
C LEU A 32 10.03 -13.32 4.20
N SER A 33 9.79 -12.89 5.43
CA SER A 33 9.40 -11.49 5.70
C SER A 33 10.53 -10.53 5.36
N SER A 34 11.78 -10.90 5.67
CA SER A 34 12.96 -10.10 5.31
C SER A 34 13.12 -10.00 3.80
N LEU A 35 12.92 -11.11 3.08
CA LEU A 35 12.95 -11.14 1.62
C LEU A 35 11.82 -10.29 1.01
N ALA A 36 10.63 -10.30 1.60
CA ALA A 36 9.52 -9.45 1.17
C ALA A 36 9.87 -7.96 1.32
N ILE A 37 10.50 -7.56 2.44
CA ILE A 37 10.96 -6.18 2.65
C ILE A 37 12.05 -5.79 1.64
N LEU A 38 13.01 -6.68 1.39
CA LEU A 38 14.04 -6.45 0.36
C LEU A 38 13.46 -6.35 -1.05
N THR A 39 12.36 -7.06 -1.33
CA THR A 39 11.66 -6.96 -2.61
C THR A 39 10.98 -5.60 -2.74
N LYS A 40 10.28 -5.16 -1.68
CA LYS A 40 9.56 -3.88 -1.62
C LYS A 40 9.40 -3.37 -0.19
N GLU A 41 9.80 -2.13 0.04
CA GLU A 41 9.60 -1.40 1.30
C GLU A 41 8.16 -1.44 1.83
N PRO A 42 7.10 -1.34 1.00
CA PRO A 42 5.72 -1.45 1.47
C PRO A 42 5.37 -2.72 2.27
N ALA A 43 6.15 -3.80 2.14
CA ALA A 43 5.96 -5.02 2.93
C ALA A 43 6.05 -4.77 4.44
N LEU A 44 6.83 -3.77 4.86
CA LEU A 44 6.98 -3.39 6.26
C LEU A 44 5.63 -2.98 6.87
N PHE A 45 4.77 -2.29 6.12
CA PHE A 45 3.47 -1.86 6.63
C PHE A 45 2.49 -3.01 6.84
N LEU A 46 2.65 -4.12 6.13
CA LEU A 46 1.85 -5.34 6.36
C LEU A 46 2.35 -6.12 7.59
N LEU A 47 3.64 -6.06 7.89
CA LEU A 47 4.25 -6.67 9.07
C LEU A 47 4.09 -5.81 10.34
N PHE A 48 3.91 -4.51 10.17
CA PHE A 48 3.72 -3.56 11.26
C PHE A 48 2.55 -3.90 12.20
N PRO A 49 1.32 -4.22 11.73
CA PRO A 49 0.23 -4.66 12.61
C PRO A 49 0.57 -5.87 13.46
N LEU A 50 1.36 -6.81 12.93
CA LEU A 50 1.79 -8.01 13.67
C LEU A 50 2.73 -7.65 14.80
N GLY A 51 3.67 -6.73 14.55
CA GLY A 51 4.59 -6.22 15.58
C GLY A 51 3.84 -5.45 16.66
N LEU A 52 2.89 -4.59 16.25
CA LEU A 52 2.07 -3.79 17.16
C LEU A 52 1.15 -4.69 18.02
N ALA A 53 0.53 -5.71 17.42
CA ALA A 53 -0.25 -6.71 18.15
C ALA A 53 0.60 -7.48 19.17
N ALA A 54 1.82 -7.90 18.78
CA ALA A 54 2.73 -8.61 19.68
C ALA A 54 3.19 -7.74 20.86
N LEU A 55 3.50 -6.46 20.61
CA LEU A 55 3.88 -5.49 21.63
C LEU A 55 2.78 -5.29 22.67
N PHE A 56 1.53 -5.13 22.22
CA PHE A 56 0.41 -4.87 23.12
C PHE A 56 -0.06 -6.08 23.90
N ARG A 57 0.03 -7.28 23.30
CA ARG A 57 -0.21 -8.54 24.00
C ARG A 57 0.92 -8.91 24.97
N LYS A 58 1.98 -8.09 25.07
CA LYS A 58 3.19 -8.31 25.87
C LYS A 58 3.84 -9.68 25.59
N ASP A 59 3.71 -10.18 24.37
CA ASP A 59 4.29 -11.44 23.95
C ASP A 59 5.73 -11.18 23.47
N TRP A 60 6.66 -11.17 24.42
CA TRP A 60 8.07 -10.87 24.19
C TRP A 60 8.71 -11.78 23.13
N LYS A 61 8.29 -13.06 23.07
CA LYS A 61 8.81 -14.00 22.06
C LYS A 61 8.41 -13.54 20.66
N LYS A 62 7.12 -13.25 20.44
CA LYS A 62 6.64 -12.80 19.13
C LYS A 62 7.15 -11.41 18.77
N MET A 63 7.34 -10.53 19.76
CA MET A 63 7.92 -9.21 19.55
C MET A 63 9.35 -9.30 19.02
N ILE A 64 10.21 -10.12 19.64
CA ILE A 64 11.59 -10.34 19.18
C ILE A 64 11.60 -10.96 17.78
N VAL A 65 10.73 -11.94 17.52
CA VAL A 65 10.63 -12.58 16.22
C VAL A 65 10.23 -11.58 15.13
N VAL A 66 9.20 -10.76 15.34
CA VAL A 66 8.81 -9.74 14.35
C VAL A 66 9.89 -8.68 14.19
N GLY A 67 10.54 -8.25 15.27
CA GLY A 67 11.67 -7.32 15.20
C GLY A 67 12.87 -7.87 14.41
N SER A 68 13.15 -9.17 14.54
CA SER A 68 14.27 -9.82 13.86
C SER A 68 14.16 -9.83 12.33
N VAL A 69 12.95 -9.62 11.79
CA VAL A 69 12.72 -9.43 10.35
C VAL A 69 13.48 -8.23 9.79
N LEU A 70 13.75 -7.21 10.62
CA LEU A 70 14.47 -6.01 10.17
C LEU A 70 15.99 -6.21 10.13
N VAL A 71 16.53 -7.28 10.72
CA VAL A 71 17.98 -7.51 10.80
C VAL A 71 18.58 -7.63 9.40
N ILE A 72 18.00 -8.47 8.54
CA ILE A 72 18.53 -8.71 7.19
C ILE A 72 18.43 -7.43 6.32
N PRO A 73 17.28 -6.73 6.24
CA PRO A 73 17.18 -5.46 5.52
C PRO A 73 18.15 -4.38 6.02
N VAL A 74 18.31 -4.25 7.35
CA VAL A 74 19.22 -3.25 7.93
C VAL A 74 20.68 -3.59 7.64
N CYS A 75 21.08 -4.86 7.80
CA CYS A 75 22.44 -5.30 7.45
C CYS A 75 22.74 -5.05 5.97
N TRP A 76 21.78 -5.33 5.09
CA TRP A 76 21.91 -5.06 3.66
C TRP A 76 22.04 -3.56 3.37
N HIS A 77 21.21 -2.73 4.02
CA HIS A 77 21.28 -1.28 3.87
C HIS A 77 22.62 -0.70 4.36
N LEU A 78 23.12 -1.16 5.50
CA LEU A 78 24.43 -0.78 6.03
C LEU A 78 25.58 -1.19 5.09
N TYR A 79 25.50 -2.40 4.53
CA TYR A 79 26.47 -2.87 3.53
C TYR A 79 26.49 -1.97 2.28
N LEU A 80 25.32 -1.61 1.76
CA LEU A 80 25.21 -0.72 0.61
C LEU A 80 25.72 0.69 0.93
N SER A 81 25.39 1.22 2.11
CA SER A 81 25.87 2.54 2.55
C SER A 81 27.40 2.58 2.70
N TYR A 82 28.01 1.50 3.17
CA TYR A 82 29.46 1.37 3.26
C TYR A 82 30.12 1.24 1.89
N ARG A 83 29.56 0.44 0.98
CA ARG A 83 30.15 0.18 -0.36
C ARG A 83 29.90 1.30 -1.36
N PHE A 84 28.78 2.02 -1.23
CA PHE A 84 28.34 3.09 -2.12
C PHE A 84 27.98 4.35 -1.33
N PRO A 85 28.95 5.04 -0.71
CA PRO A 85 28.69 6.18 0.18
C PRO A 85 28.03 7.39 -0.50
N ASN A 86 28.13 7.49 -1.82
CA ASN A 86 27.49 8.56 -2.61
C ASN A 86 26.03 8.24 -3.00
N TRP A 87 25.56 7.02 -2.78
CA TRP A 87 24.16 6.66 -2.94
C TRP A 87 23.40 7.04 -1.66
N ARG A 88 22.95 8.30 -1.60
CA ARG A 88 21.91 8.67 -0.65
C ARG A 88 20.60 8.03 -1.13
N PRO A 89 19.81 7.39 -0.26
CA PRO A 89 18.41 7.07 -0.54
C PRO A 89 17.61 8.39 -0.60
N GLY A 90 17.87 9.19 -1.63
CA GLY A 90 17.16 10.42 -1.93
C GLY A 90 15.83 10.03 -2.55
N ARG A 91 14.81 9.88 -1.70
CA ARG A 91 13.41 9.93 -2.09
C ARG A 91 12.44 9.97 -0.92
N LEU A 92 12.86 9.70 0.32
CA LEU A 92 11.97 9.80 1.48
C LEU A 92 11.44 11.24 1.67
N THR A 93 12.26 12.26 1.44
CA THR A 93 11.83 13.67 1.50
C THR A 93 10.89 14.07 0.37
N ASP A 94 11.11 13.58 -0.86
CA ASP A 94 10.19 13.77 -2.00
C ASP A 94 8.91 12.89 -1.90
N PHE A 95 8.89 11.93 -0.97
CA PHE A 95 7.75 11.05 -0.68
C PHE A 95 6.86 11.54 0.47
N ILE A 96 7.29 12.54 1.23
CA ILE A 96 6.57 13.04 2.41
C ILE A 96 6.21 14.51 2.18
N LEU A 97 5.40 14.75 1.16
CA LEU A 97 4.68 16.01 0.99
C LEU A 97 3.19 15.69 1.21
N PRO A 98 2.71 15.76 2.47
CA PRO A 98 1.37 15.32 2.81
C PRO A 98 0.34 16.06 1.97
N PHE A 99 -0.57 15.31 1.34
CA PHE A 99 -1.66 15.81 0.52
C PHE A 99 -1.27 16.53 -0.78
N GLU A 100 0.01 16.78 -1.07
CA GLU A 100 0.43 17.44 -2.33
C GLU A 100 -0.08 16.65 -3.56
N GLY A 101 0.04 15.31 -3.52
CA GLY A 101 -0.49 14.43 -4.57
C GLY A 101 -1.98 14.60 -4.83
N LEU A 102 -2.78 14.76 -3.77
CA LEU A 102 -4.23 14.97 -3.86
C LEU A 102 -4.58 16.39 -4.30
N ILE A 103 -3.87 17.39 -3.77
CA ILE A 103 -4.09 18.81 -4.09
C ILE A 103 -3.76 19.07 -5.56
N SER A 104 -2.59 18.67 -6.04
CA SER A 104 -2.21 18.81 -7.45
C SER A 104 -3.13 18.03 -8.38
N TYR A 105 -3.67 16.89 -7.93
CA TYR A 105 -4.70 16.18 -8.69
C TYR A 105 -6.01 16.98 -8.78
N MET A 106 -6.49 17.58 -7.70
CA MET A 106 -7.67 18.45 -7.72
C MET A 106 -7.46 19.70 -8.59
N GLU A 107 -6.29 20.34 -8.49
CA GLU A 107 -5.90 21.46 -9.34
C GLU A 107 -5.84 21.07 -10.83
N SER A 108 -5.41 19.84 -11.15
CA SER A 108 -5.41 19.34 -12.53
C SER A 108 -6.83 19.20 -13.11
N ILE A 109 -7.81 18.81 -12.28
CA ILE A 109 -9.22 18.75 -12.68
C ILE A 109 -9.74 20.17 -12.90
N TRP A 110 -9.47 21.08 -11.97
CA TRP A 110 -9.98 22.45 -12.04
C TRP A 110 -9.39 23.24 -13.21
N SER A 111 -8.10 23.11 -13.47
CA SER A 111 -7.43 23.75 -14.60
C SER A 111 -7.96 23.25 -15.95
N GLN A 112 -8.27 21.96 -16.07
CA GLN A 112 -8.82 21.37 -17.29
C GLN A 112 -10.31 21.71 -17.52
N LEU A 113 -11.07 21.93 -16.44
CA LEU A 113 -12.42 22.51 -16.50
C LEU A 113 -12.39 23.99 -16.93
N ALA A 114 -11.43 24.77 -16.42
CA ALA A 114 -11.28 26.19 -16.73
C ALA A 114 -10.76 26.45 -18.16
N ALA A 115 -9.93 25.55 -18.71
CA ALA A 115 -9.31 25.72 -20.03
C ALA A 115 -10.23 25.40 -21.24
N GLY A 116 -11.48 24.96 -21.02
CA GLY A 116 -12.38 24.51 -22.09
C GLY A 116 -12.06 23.08 -22.52
N SER A 117 -12.95 22.14 -22.19
CA SER A 117 -12.62 20.73 -22.02
C SER A 117 -12.37 19.94 -23.32
N ASN A 118 -11.18 19.35 -23.43
CA ASN A 118 -11.01 18.11 -24.17
C ASN A 118 -11.64 16.96 -23.36
N VAL A 119 -12.87 16.57 -23.71
CA VAL A 119 -13.70 15.58 -22.97
C VAL A 119 -12.94 14.29 -22.66
N LYS A 120 -12.03 13.88 -23.55
CA LYS A 120 -11.20 12.68 -23.40
C LYS A 120 -10.20 12.78 -22.25
N GLU A 121 -9.58 13.93 -22.06
CA GLU A 121 -8.62 14.12 -20.98
C GLU A 121 -9.32 14.30 -19.62
N LEU A 122 -10.45 15.00 -19.61
CA LEU A 122 -11.28 15.15 -18.42
C LEU A 122 -11.79 13.79 -17.92
N ALA A 123 -12.27 12.93 -18.83
CA ALA A 123 -12.67 11.56 -18.50
C ALA A 123 -11.49 10.73 -17.94
N ARG A 124 -10.28 10.94 -18.47
CA ARG A 124 -9.07 10.28 -17.96
C ARG A 124 -8.71 10.75 -16.56
N LEU A 125 -8.82 12.04 -16.24
CA LEU A 125 -8.59 12.55 -14.89
C LEU A 125 -9.67 12.04 -13.93
N LEU A 126 -10.96 12.15 -14.28
CA LEU A 126 -12.07 11.71 -13.45
C LEU A 126 -12.07 10.21 -13.15
N SER A 127 -11.46 9.38 -14.00
CA SER A 127 -11.31 7.94 -13.73
C SER A 127 -10.58 7.61 -12.41
N ARG A 128 -9.80 8.56 -11.86
CA ARG A 128 -9.08 8.40 -10.58
C ARG A 128 -9.89 8.91 -9.38
N PHE A 129 -11.00 9.60 -9.60
CA PHE A 129 -11.84 10.13 -8.54
C PHE A 129 -12.38 9.06 -7.57
N PRO A 130 -12.76 7.83 -8.04
CA PRO A 130 -13.12 6.76 -7.11
C PRO A 130 -12.02 6.41 -6.10
N LEU A 131 -10.74 6.60 -6.43
CA LEU A 131 -9.62 6.37 -5.51
C LEU A 131 -9.56 7.45 -4.41
N VAL A 132 -9.93 8.69 -4.74
CA VAL A 132 -10.07 9.77 -3.75
C VAL A 132 -11.23 9.46 -2.81
N VAL A 133 -12.37 8.99 -3.32
CA VAL A 133 -13.49 8.55 -2.49
C VAL A 133 -13.07 7.39 -1.58
N LEU A 134 -12.34 6.41 -2.13
CA LEU A 134 -11.80 5.28 -1.36
C LEU A 134 -10.84 5.75 -0.26
N PHE A 135 -10.02 6.78 -0.52
CA PHE A 135 -9.14 7.37 0.47
C PHE A 135 -9.91 7.88 1.69
N PHE A 136 -10.92 8.74 1.47
CA PHE A 136 -11.70 9.31 2.55
C PHE A 136 -12.53 8.27 3.31
N LEU A 137 -13.16 7.33 2.58
CA LEU A 137 -13.86 6.20 3.20
C LEU A 137 -12.89 5.34 4.03
N GLY A 138 -11.68 5.12 3.52
CA GLY A 138 -10.61 4.43 4.23
C GLY A 138 -10.25 5.15 5.52
N VAL A 139 -10.01 6.46 5.49
CA VAL A 139 -9.62 7.22 6.70
C VAL A 139 -10.73 7.18 7.74
N PHE A 140 -11.99 7.20 7.30
CA PHE A 140 -13.13 7.16 8.22
C PHE A 140 -13.40 5.76 8.81
N LEU A 141 -13.08 4.69 8.09
CA LEU A 141 -13.41 3.31 8.46
C LEU A 141 -12.86 2.89 9.85
N PRO A 142 -11.59 3.17 10.22
CA PRO A 142 -11.02 2.90 11.54
C PRO A 142 -11.68 3.64 12.70
N PHE A 143 -12.54 4.63 12.44
CA PHE A 143 -13.29 5.34 13.47
C PHE A 143 -14.72 4.79 13.66
N THR A 144 -15.12 3.80 12.87
CA THR A 144 -16.46 3.17 12.97
C THR A 144 -16.45 1.90 13.83
N GLY A 145 -17.58 1.54 14.45
CA GLY A 145 -17.71 0.32 15.27
C GLY A 145 -17.20 0.45 16.71
N LYS A 146 -16.75 -0.65 17.32
CA LYS A 146 -16.26 -0.65 18.72
C LYS A 146 -14.78 -0.29 18.77
N LEU A 147 -14.48 0.99 19.01
CA LEU A 147 -13.11 1.55 19.05
C LEU A 147 -12.13 0.79 19.98
N LYS A 148 -12.63 0.14 21.03
CA LYS A 148 -11.80 -0.64 21.96
C LYS A 148 -11.37 -2.01 21.41
N LYS A 149 -11.94 -2.49 20.30
CA LYS A 149 -11.59 -3.79 19.69
C LYS A 149 -10.73 -3.60 18.44
N GLY A 150 -9.65 -4.37 18.34
CA GLY A 150 -8.75 -4.39 17.19
C GLY A 150 -8.03 -3.05 16.95
N TRP A 151 -7.76 -2.29 18.01
CA TRP A 151 -7.12 -0.97 17.92
C TRP A 151 -5.74 -1.06 17.22
N GLU A 152 -5.02 -2.18 17.38
CA GLU A 152 -3.76 -2.45 16.67
C GLU A 152 -3.91 -2.44 15.13
N PHE A 153 -4.98 -3.04 14.63
CA PHE A 153 -5.27 -3.10 13.20
C PHE A 153 -5.84 -1.78 12.69
N ARG A 154 -6.57 -1.02 13.53
CA ARG A 154 -7.06 0.33 13.20
C ARG A 154 -5.92 1.30 12.95
N ILE A 155 -4.92 1.33 13.83
CA ILE A 155 -3.73 2.19 13.64
C ILE A 155 -2.95 1.77 12.40
N SER A 156 -2.77 0.46 12.20
CA SER A 156 -2.05 -0.05 11.04
C SER A 156 -2.75 0.31 9.73
N PHE A 157 -4.09 0.26 9.70
CA PHE A 157 -4.88 0.70 8.55
C PHE A 157 -4.72 2.20 8.29
N LEU A 158 -4.73 3.02 9.34
CA LEU A 158 -4.48 4.46 9.24
C LEU A 158 -3.06 4.77 8.74
N LEU A 159 -2.04 3.99 9.12
CA LEU A 159 -0.67 4.17 8.62
C LEU A 159 -0.56 3.86 7.12
N VAL A 160 -1.23 2.81 6.64
CA VAL A 160 -1.28 2.51 5.19
C VAL A 160 -1.97 3.65 4.44
N LEU A 161 -3.07 4.19 4.98
CA LEU A 161 -3.73 5.33 4.36
C LEU A 161 -2.88 6.60 4.44
N PHE A 162 -2.18 6.83 5.54
CA PHE A 162 -1.25 7.94 5.64
C PHE A 162 -0.20 7.88 4.54
N MET A 163 0.39 6.70 4.28
CA MET A 163 1.32 6.48 3.16
C MET A 163 0.68 6.81 1.80
N VAL A 164 -0.57 6.42 1.56
CA VAL A 164 -1.31 6.76 0.33
C VAL A 164 -1.49 8.29 0.21
N GLY A 165 -1.76 8.96 1.32
CA GLY A 165 -2.00 10.40 1.37
C GLY A 165 -0.74 11.25 1.25
N THR A 166 0.41 10.73 1.68
CA THR A 166 1.72 11.39 1.52
C THR A 166 2.38 11.09 0.19
N ALA A 167 1.93 10.07 -0.54
CA ALA A 167 2.51 9.70 -1.83
C ALA A 167 2.47 10.87 -2.83
N GLY A 168 3.63 11.26 -3.36
CA GLY A 168 3.76 12.41 -4.26
C GLY A 168 2.99 12.28 -5.58
N TYR A 169 2.65 13.43 -6.18
CA TYR A 169 1.83 13.50 -7.39
C TYR A 169 2.44 12.74 -8.58
N TYR A 170 3.69 13.07 -8.92
CA TYR A 170 4.33 12.60 -10.15
C TYR A 170 4.55 11.09 -10.20
N HIS A 171 4.84 10.46 -9.06
CA HIS A 171 5.12 9.02 -9.01
C HIS A 171 3.91 8.17 -8.67
N PHE A 172 2.88 8.71 -8.01
CA PHE A 172 1.72 7.92 -7.57
C PHE A 172 0.43 8.45 -8.16
N TRP A 173 -0.03 9.65 -7.77
CA TRP A 173 -1.36 10.17 -8.16
C TRP A 173 -1.53 10.47 -9.65
N SER A 174 -0.43 10.63 -10.39
CA SER A 174 -0.42 10.78 -11.84
C SER A 174 -0.76 9.47 -12.57
N VAL A 175 -0.61 8.31 -11.93
CA VAL A 175 -0.81 6.98 -12.53
C VAL A 175 -1.81 6.16 -11.71
N TYR A 176 -2.99 5.89 -12.30
CA TYR A 176 -4.06 5.09 -11.67
C TYR A 176 -3.57 3.77 -11.07
N GLU A 177 -2.70 3.06 -11.79
CA GLU A 177 -2.13 1.78 -11.34
C GLU A 177 -1.30 1.92 -10.06
N ASN A 178 -0.62 3.04 -9.84
CA ASN A 178 0.27 3.22 -8.70
C ASN A 178 -0.54 3.47 -7.43
N VAL A 179 -1.54 4.34 -7.52
CA VAL A 179 -2.48 4.61 -6.42
C VAL A 179 -3.29 3.36 -6.07
N SER A 180 -3.86 2.69 -7.07
CA SER A 180 -4.64 1.46 -6.86
C SER A 180 -3.83 0.38 -6.15
N ARG A 181 -2.53 0.27 -6.42
CA ARG A 181 -1.65 -0.71 -5.76
C ARG A 181 -1.46 -0.40 -4.28
N MET A 182 -1.29 0.86 -3.90
CA MET A 182 -1.20 1.23 -2.48
C MET A 182 -2.49 0.90 -1.73
N PHE A 183 -3.67 1.07 -2.36
CA PHE A 183 -4.93 0.63 -1.77
C PHE A 183 -5.05 -0.89 -1.61
N THR A 184 -4.42 -1.70 -2.46
CA THR A 184 -4.45 -3.17 -2.27
C THR A 184 -3.77 -3.62 -0.98
N LEU A 185 -2.79 -2.86 -0.47
CA LEU A 185 -2.15 -3.14 0.83
C LEU A 185 -3.08 -2.92 2.02
N SER A 186 -4.14 -2.11 1.84
CA SER A 186 -5.15 -1.91 2.89
C SER A 186 -6.05 -3.14 3.07
N ILE A 187 -6.22 -3.97 2.03
CA ILE A 187 -7.19 -5.09 2.03
C ILE A 187 -6.82 -6.17 3.06
N PRO A 188 -5.57 -6.68 3.13
CA PRO A 188 -5.20 -7.66 4.15
C PRO A 188 -5.39 -7.13 5.58
N ILE A 189 -5.08 -5.85 5.83
CA ILE A 189 -5.25 -5.23 7.14
C ILE A 189 -6.74 -5.10 7.47
N LEU A 190 -7.57 -4.74 6.49
CA LEU A 190 -9.02 -4.71 6.65
C LEU A 190 -9.57 -6.09 7.03
N LEU A 191 -9.10 -7.16 6.39
CA LEU A 191 -9.51 -8.53 6.71
C LEU A 191 -9.13 -8.92 8.14
N LEU A 192 -7.92 -8.58 8.59
CA LEU A 192 -7.49 -8.79 9.98
C LEU A 192 -8.35 -7.99 10.96
N LEU A 193 -8.65 -6.73 10.64
CA LEU A 193 -9.53 -5.88 11.44
C LEU A 193 -10.96 -6.43 11.51
N MET A 194 -11.50 -6.94 10.40
CA MET A 194 -12.82 -7.57 10.34
C MET A 194 -12.92 -8.85 11.18
N ASN A 195 -11.81 -9.56 11.36
CA ASN A 195 -11.77 -10.75 12.20
C ASN A 195 -11.92 -10.38 13.69
N GLU A 196 -11.34 -9.25 14.11
CA GLU A 196 -11.39 -8.76 15.50
C GLU A 196 -12.67 -7.95 15.82
N ASP A 197 -13.17 -7.14 14.88
CA ASP A 197 -14.39 -6.34 15.06
C ASP A 197 -15.38 -6.51 13.90
N LYS A 198 -16.43 -7.31 14.15
CA LYS A 198 -17.52 -7.57 13.20
C LYS A 198 -18.48 -6.37 13.02
N THR A 199 -18.40 -5.34 13.86
CA THR A 199 -19.36 -4.20 13.89
C THR A 199 -18.97 -3.02 13.00
N ILE A 200 -17.84 -3.09 12.31
CA ILE A 200 -17.32 -2.02 11.45
C ILE A 200 -18.20 -1.81 10.20
N ARG A 201 -18.43 -0.55 9.83
CA ARG A 201 -19.14 -0.16 8.60
C ARG A 201 -18.23 -0.38 7.39
N LYS A 202 -18.28 -1.60 6.85
CA LYS A 202 -17.40 -2.08 5.76
C LYS A 202 -18.03 -2.03 4.37
N GLN A 203 -19.35 -1.88 4.27
CA GLN A 203 -20.09 -2.02 3.01
C GLN A 203 -19.65 -0.99 1.96
N GLU A 204 -19.56 0.28 2.35
CA GLU A 204 -19.18 1.39 1.46
C GLU A 204 -17.76 1.21 0.92
N TYR A 205 -16.81 0.90 1.80
CA TYR A 205 -15.40 0.69 1.43
C TYR A 205 -15.21 -0.51 0.50
N ILE A 206 -15.86 -1.64 0.81
CA ILE A 206 -15.78 -2.86 -0.02
C ILE A 206 -16.42 -2.63 -1.38
N LEU A 207 -17.58 -1.97 -1.43
CA LEU A 207 -18.28 -1.69 -2.69
C LEU A 207 -17.42 -0.82 -3.61
N VAL A 208 -16.84 0.27 -3.09
CA VAL A 208 -15.95 1.13 -3.87
C VAL A 208 -14.68 0.39 -4.29
N THR A 209 -14.13 -0.49 -3.44
CA THR A 209 -12.97 -1.34 -3.79
C THR A 209 -13.32 -2.30 -4.93
N ILE A 210 -14.48 -2.95 -4.90
CA ILE A 210 -14.95 -3.85 -5.96
C ILE A 210 -15.18 -3.07 -7.26
N LEU A 211 -15.77 -1.88 -7.17
CA LEU A 211 -15.98 -1.00 -8.33
C LEU A 211 -14.63 -0.63 -8.97
N ILE A 212 -13.64 -0.23 -8.18
CA ILE A 212 -12.28 0.09 -8.66
C ILE A 212 -11.63 -1.11 -9.32
N LEU A 213 -11.78 -2.31 -8.75
CA LEU A 213 -11.27 -3.55 -9.31
C LEU A 213 -11.95 -3.90 -10.64
N PHE A 214 -13.27 -3.71 -10.72
CA PHE A 214 -14.04 -3.91 -11.95
C PHE A 214 -13.63 -2.92 -13.05
N LEU A 215 -13.52 -1.63 -12.73
CA LEU A 215 -13.03 -0.61 -13.67
C LEU A 215 -11.60 -0.89 -14.12
N PHE A 216 -10.76 -1.39 -13.20
CA PHE A 216 -9.40 -1.80 -13.53
C PHE A 216 -9.38 -2.99 -14.50
N LEU A 217 -10.20 -4.03 -14.26
CA LEU A 217 -10.32 -5.18 -15.15
C LEU A 217 -10.81 -4.76 -16.55
N ILE A 218 -11.82 -3.88 -16.63
CA ILE A 218 -12.27 -3.33 -17.92
C ILE A 218 -11.13 -2.62 -18.64
N LYS A 219 -10.38 -1.76 -17.94
CA LYS A 219 -9.24 -1.06 -18.53
C LYS A 219 -8.17 -2.03 -19.04
N VAL A 220 -7.85 -3.07 -18.27
CA VAL A 220 -6.84 -4.07 -18.66
C VAL A 220 -7.30 -4.89 -19.88
N LEU A 221 -8.56 -5.31 -19.91
CA LEU A 221 -9.09 -6.17 -20.97
C LEU A 221 -9.40 -5.42 -22.28
N PHE A 222 -9.90 -4.19 -22.20
CA PHE A 222 -10.42 -3.47 -23.37
C PHE A 222 -9.58 -2.27 -23.82
N ILE A 223 -8.79 -1.66 -22.93
CA ILE A 223 -8.12 -0.37 -23.21
C ILE A 223 -6.61 -0.52 -23.31
N SER A 224 -6.02 -1.47 -22.57
CA SER A 224 -4.57 -1.67 -22.57
C SER A 224 -4.12 -2.30 -23.89
N LYS A 225 -3.57 -1.48 -24.78
CA LYS A 225 -2.87 -1.95 -25.98
C LYS A 225 -1.63 -2.73 -25.52
N GLN A 226 -1.55 -4.02 -25.85
CA GLN A 226 -0.33 -4.80 -25.64
C GLN A 226 0.81 -4.10 -26.40
N MET A 227 1.85 -3.67 -25.69
CA MET A 227 3.06 -3.18 -26.36
C MET A 227 3.76 -4.38 -26.99
N ASN A 228 3.61 -4.50 -28.30
CA ASN A 228 4.50 -5.29 -29.14
C ASN A 228 5.91 -4.68 -29.01
N TYR A 229 6.76 -5.33 -28.22
CA TYR A 229 8.24 -5.22 -28.19
C TYR A 229 8.83 -3.79 -28.32
N GLN A 230 9.36 -3.25 -27.21
CA GLN A 230 10.45 -2.27 -27.31
C GLN A 230 11.74 -3.03 -27.61
N VAL A 231 12.11 -3.12 -28.89
CA VAL A 231 13.49 -3.42 -29.29
C VAL A 231 14.29 -2.16 -28.98
N GLY A 232 15.13 -2.23 -27.93
CA GLY A 232 16.03 -1.14 -27.58
C GLY A 232 17.10 -0.97 -28.67
N PHE A 233 17.32 0.27 -29.07
CA PHE A 233 18.60 0.73 -29.62
C PHE A 233 19.37 1.40 -28.49
#